data_AF-A0A962C054-F1
#
_entry.id   AF-A0A962C054-F1
#
_cell.length_a   1.000
_cell.length_b   1.000
_cell.length_c   1.000
_cell.angle_alpha   90.00
_cell.angle_beta   90.00
_cell.angle_gamma   90.00
#
_symmetry.space_group_name_H-M   'P 1'
#
loop_
_entity.id
_entity.type
_entity.pdbx_description
1 polymer ?
#
loop_
_entity_poly.entity_id
_entity_poly.type
_entity_poly.pdbx_seq_one_letter_code
_entity_poly.pdbx_strand_id
1 'polypeptide(L)'
;EGSGNVQCLDMLRALRRDPATREALLAELQGVRGESPVLDAEVRRIEQSLRDEATLEVRARRIIEHTALALQAVQLLRSGRSAVSGAFIASRLGGHWGQNLGTLEGDVPFQDVIDASFPSH
;
A
#
# COMPACT_ATOMS: atom_id res chain seq x y z
N GLU A 1 19.44 -14.00 -6.49
CA GLU A 1 18.39 -13.29 -5.74
C GLU A 1 17.07 -14.02 -5.95
N GLY A 2 16.40 -14.43 -4.88
CA GLY A 2 15.26 -15.34 -4.94
C GLY A 2 14.12 -14.79 -5.79
N SER A 3 13.39 -15.67 -6.48
CA SER A 3 12.18 -15.32 -7.23
C SER A 3 11.19 -14.56 -6.34
N GLY A 4 10.28 -13.76 -6.92
CA GLY A 4 9.32 -12.96 -6.15
C GLY A 4 8.50 -13.75 -5.11
N ASN A 5 8.36 -15.07 -5.27
CA ASN A 5 7.80 -15.96 -4.24
C ASN A 5 8.66 -16.00 -2.96
N VAL A 6 9.97 -16.18 -3.11
CA VAL A 6 10.92 -16.29 -2.00
C VAL A 6 10.89 -15.01 -1.18
N GLN A 7 10.93 -13.85 -1.83
CA GLN A 7 10.84 -12.54 -1.16
C GLN A 7 9.55 -12.40 -0.33
N CYS A 8 8.40 -12.80 -0.88
CA CYS A 8 7.13 -12.72 -0.15
C CYS A 8 7.10 -13.65 1.07
N LEU A 9 7.62 -14.88 0.92
CA LEU A 9 7.69 -15.85 2.01
C LEU A 9 8.68 -15.41 3.09
N ASP A 10 9.80 -14.82 2.72
CA ASP A 10 10.80 -14.31 3.68
C ASP A 10 10.24 -13.15 4.51
N MET A 11 9.48 -12.25 3.88
CA MET A 11 8.79 -11.18 4.61
C MET A 11 7.75 -11.74 5.60
N LEU A 12 6.94 -12.72 5.20
CA LEU A 12 6.01 -13.38 6.12
C LEU A 12 6.73 -14.10 7.27
N ARG A 13 7.85 -14.76 6.98
CA ARG A 13 8.68 -15.41 8.00
C ARG A 13 9.22 -14.41 9.01
N ALA A 14 9.68 -13.23 8.55
CA ALA A 14 10.13 -12.16 9.43
C ALA A 14 9.01 -11.67 10.34
N LEU A 15 7.82 -11.38 9.77
CA LEU A 15 6.65 -10.93 10.52
C LEU A 15 6.13 -11.95 11.55
N ARG A 16 6.28 -13.25 11.27
CA ARG A 16 5.89 -14.33 12.19
C ARG A 16 6.93 -14.55 13.29
N ARG A 17 8.21 -14.44 12.96
CA ARG A 17 9.32 -14.73 13.87
C ARG A 17 9.43 -13.70 14.99
N ASP A 18 9.17 -12.44 14.69
CA ASP A 18 9.36 -11.34 15.62
C ASP A 18 8.10 -10.46 15.74
N PRO A 19 7.39 -10.53 16.88
CA PRO A 19 6.24 -9.66 17.15
C PRO A 19 6.57 -8.16 17.04
N ALA A 20 7.79 -7.73 17.43
CA ALA A 20 8.18 -6.33 17.37
C ALA A 20 8.25 -5.83 15.92
N THR A 21 8.73 -6.64 14.98
CA THR A 21 8.71 -6.33 13.54
C THR A 21 7.28 -6.14 13.03
N ARG A 22 6.34 -7.00 13.47
CA ARG A 22 4.93 -6.88 13.09
C ARG A 22 4.31 -5.60 13.68
N GLU A 23 4.56 -5.32 14.95
CA GLU A 23 4.07 -4.11 15.62
C GLU A 23 4.61 -2.84 14.96
N ALA A 24 5.89 -2.81 14.61
CA ALA A 24 6.51 -1.68 13.90
C ALA A 24 5.86 -1.44 12.52
N LEU A 25 5.60 -2.51 11.75
CA LEU A 25 4.90 -2.40 10.47
C LEU A 25 3.49 -1.83 10.66
N LEU A 26 2.73 -2.32 11.64
CA LEU A 26 1.37 -1.85 11.89
C LEU A 26 1.36 -0.40 12.39
N ALA A 27 2.31 -0.02 13.26
CA ALA A 27 2.47 1.35 13.72
C ALA A 27 2.77 2.30 12.55
N GLU A 28 3.62 1.88 11.61
CA GLU A 28 3.93 2.66 10.42
C GLU A 28 2.68 2.84 9.54
N LEU A 29 1.95 1.76 9.27
CA LEU A 29 0.70 1.79 8.51
C LEU A 29 -0.38 2.68 9.15
N GLN A 30 -0.42 2.70 10.49
CA GLN A 30 -1.38 3.50 11.26
C GLN A 30 -0.93 4.96 11.47
N GLY A 31 0.28 5.33 11.03
CA GLY A 31 0.86 6.65 11.26
C GLY A 31 0.13 7.82 10.59
N VAL A 32 -0.80 7.53 9.68
CA VAL A 32 -1.67 8.49 8.97
C VAL A 32 -3.15 8.11 9.11
N ARG A 33 -3.51 7.41 10.19
CA ARG A 33 -4.88 6.95 10.43
C ARG A 33 -5.86 8.12 10.38
N GLY A 34 -6.95 7.95 9.65
CA GLY A 34 -7.99 8.98 9.48
C GLY A 34 -7.76 9.96 8.33
N GLU A 35 -6.57 9.96 7.71
CA GLU A 35 -6.29 10.77 6.50
C GLU A 35 -7.00 10.21 5.26
N SER A 36 -7.30 8.90 5.24
CA SER A 36 -8.06 8.28 4.16
C SER A 36 -8.86 7.06 4.64
N PRO A 37 -10.19 7.03 4.46
CA PRO A 37 -11.01 5.88 4.82
C PRO A 37 -10.68 4.63 3.99
N VAL A 38 -10.19 4.81 2.75
CA VAL A 38 -9.77 3.72 1.87
C VAL A 38 -8.49 3.07 2.40
N LEU A 39 -7.49 3.88 2.78
CA LEU A 39 -6.26 3.38 3.39
C LEU A 39 -6.56 2.70 4.73
N ASP A 40 -7.38 3.32 5.59
CA ASP A 40 -7.77 2.74 6.88
C ASP A 40 -8.46 1.38 6.70
N ALA A 41 -9.30 1.23 5.67
CA ALA A 41 -9.93 -0.05 5.34
C ALA A 41 -8.89 -1.08 4.87
N GLU A 42 -7.92 -0.66 4.07
CA GLU A 42 -6.85 -1.53 3.60
C GLU A 42 -5.95 -2.01 4.75
N VAL A 43 -5.56 -1.14 5.67
CA VAL A 43 -4.78 -1.51 6.87
C VAL A 43 -5.52 -2.56 7.69
N ARG A 44 -6.83 -2.41 7.90
CA ARG A 44 -7.65 -3.42 8.58
C ARG A 44 -7.66 -4.77 7.84
N ARG A 45 -7.73 -4.76 6.50
CA ARG A 45 -7.67 -6.00 5.69
C ARG A 45 -6.32 -6.68 5.81
N ILE A 46 -5.22 -5.92 5.81
CA ILE A 46 -3.86 -6.45 5.99
C ILE A 46 -3.73 -7.08 7.37
N GLU A 47 -4.14 -6.37 8.43
CA GLU A 47 -4.14 -6.89 9.81
C GLU A 47 -4.91 -8.20 9.93
N GLN A 48 -6.11 -8.26 9.35
CA GLN A 48 -6.95 -9.46 9.36
C GLN A 48 -6.32 -10.60 8.55
N SER A 49 -5.71 -10.29 7.41
CA SER A 49 -5.06 -11.28 6.55
C SER A 49 -3.87 -11.94 7.23
N LEU A 50 -3.11 -11.18 8.02
CA LEU A 50 -1.99 -11.68 8.82
C LEU A 50 -2.41 -12.55 10.01
N ARG A 51 -3.68 -12.50 10.44
CA ARG A 51 -4.21 -13.35 11.53
C ARG A 51 -4.68 -14.72 11.05
N ASP A 52 -5.04 -14.84 9.77
CA ASP A 52 -5.41 -16.14 9.18
C ASP A 52 -4.15 -16.90 8.74
N GLU A 53 -3.62 -17.68 9.67
CA GLU A 53 -2.39 -18.47 9.47
C GLU A 53 -2.58 -19.67 8.54
N ALA A 54 -3.80 -20.22 8.44
CA ALA A 54 -4.06 -21.47 7.72
C ALA A 54 -3.73 -21.39 6.22
N THR A 55 -3.88 -20.19 5.63
CA THR A 55 -3.66 -19.95 4.20
C THR A 55 -2.58 -18.89 3.93
N LEU A 56 -1.79 -18.54 4.95
CA LEU A 56 -0.91 -17.37 4.91
C LEU A 56 0.14 -17.44 3.78
N GLU A 57 0.79 -18.59 3.60
CA GLU A 57 1.81 -18.76 2.55
C GLU A 57 1.20 -18.74 1.14
N VAL A 58 0.00 -19.31 0.96
CA VAL A 58 -0.72 -19.28 -0.33
C VAL A 58 -1.08 -17.85 -0.73
N ARG A 59 -1.40 -17.00 0.26
CA ARG A 59 -1.76 -15.60 0.06
C ARG A 59 -0.57 -14.66 0.12
N ALA A 60 0.67 -15.16 0.26
CA ALA A 60 1.85 -14.35 0.53
C ALA A 60 2.02 -13.18 -0.45
N ARG A 61 1.95 -13.45 -1.76
CA ARG A 61 2.07 -12.40 -2.78
C ARG A 61 1.05 -11.29 -2.60
N ARG A 62 -0.20 -11.66 -2.39
CA ARG A 62 -1.30 -10.71 -2.22
C ARG A 62 -1.09 -9.89 -0.96
N ILE A 63 -0.77 -10.51 0.16
CA ILE A 63 -0.56 -9.81 1.43
C ILE A 63 0.61 -8.81 1.30
N ILE A 64 1.72 -9.24 0.71
CA ILE A 64 2.91 -8.39 0.55
C ILE A 64 2.68 -7.27 -0.46
N GLU A 65 1.99 -7.53 -1.58
CA GLU A 65 1.58 -6.50 -2.54
C GLU A 65 0.74 -5.41 -1.88
N HIS A 66 -0.32 -5.80 -1.18
CA HIS A 66 -1.19 -4.87 -0.48
C HIS A 66 -0.47 -4.10 0.63
N THR A 67 0.44 -4.77 1.36
CA THR A 67 1.29 -4.11 2.38
C THR A 67 2.21 -3.07 1.74
N ALA A 68 2.82 -3.38 0.61
CA ALA A 68 3.70 -2.44 -0.11
C ALA A 68 2.92 -1.23 -0.63
N LEU A 69 1.74 -1.44 -1.23
CA LEU A 69 0.86 -0.35 -1.68
C LEU A 69 0.40 0.53 -0.51
N ALA A 70 0.05 -0.05 0.63
CA ALA A 70 -0.33 0.71 1.81
C ALA A 70 0.84 1.54 2.35
N LEU A 71 2.06 0.98 2.45
CA LEU A 71 3.26 1.73 2.83
C LEU A 71 3.54 2.88 1.86
N GLN A 72 3.41 2.67 0.55
CA GLN A 72 3.56 3.74 -0.44
C GLN A 72 2.53 4.85 -0.22
N ALA A 73 1.27 4.52 0.05
CA ALA A 73 0.23 5.49 0.35
C ALA A 73 0.54 6.31 1.62
N VAL A 74 1.02 5.67 2.70
CA VAL A 74 1.46 6.35 3.92
C VAL A 74 2.55 7.37 3.63
N GLN A 75 3.57 6.98 2.86
CA GLN A 75 4.67 7.89 2.53
C GLN A 75 4.24 9.04 1.63
N LEU A 76 3.33 8.79 0.69
CA LEU A 76 2.75 9.86 -0.14
C LEU A 76 1.93 10.84 0.69
N LEU A 77 1.12 10.38 1.64
CA LEU A 77 0.36 11.25 2.55
C LEU A 77 1.31 12.11 3.41
N ARG A 78 2.35 11.50 4.00
CA ARG A 78 3.38 12.21 4.79
C ARG A 78 4.17 13.23 3.98
N SER A 79 4.28 13.05 2.66
CA SER A 79 4.94 14.02 1.78
C SER A 79 4.14 15.32 1.56
N GLY A 80 2.86 15.36 1.96
CA GLY A 80 1.99 16.53 1.80
C GLY A 80 1.46 16.73 0.37
N ARG A 81 1.74 15.81 -0.57
CA ARG A 81 1.32 15.90 -1.98
C ARG A 81 -0.09 15.33 -2.17
N SER A 82 -1.10 16.06 -1.70
CA SER A 82 -2.50 15.60 -1.65
C SER A 82 -3.05 15.10 -2.99
N ALA A 83 -2.74 15.78 -4.10
CA ALA A 83 -3.12 15.37 -5.45
C ALA A 83 -2.59 13.98 -5.81
N VAL A 84 -1.30 13.73 -5.53
CA VAL A 84 -0.63 12.45 -5.82
C VAL A 84 -1.12 11.35 -4.88
N SER A 85 -1.22 11.63 -3.57
CA SER A 85 -1.68 10.64 -2.59
C SER A 85 -3.14 10.24 -2.83
N GLY A 86 -4.01 11.21 -3.14
CA GLY A 86 -5.42 10.97 -3.46
C GLY A 86 -5.57 10.08 -4.70
N ALA A 87 -4.91 10.45 -5.81
CA ALA A 87 -4.94 9.67 -7.05
C ALA A 87 -4.36 8.25 -6.85
N PHE A 88 -3.26 8.12 -6.10
CA PHE A 88 -2.64 6.83 -5.79
C PHE A 88 -3.58 5.95 -4.97
N ILE A 89 -4.16 6.46 -3.89
CA ILE A 89 -5.05 5.70 -3.02
C ILE A 89 -6.31 5.26 -3.77
N ALA A 90 -6.97 6.17 -4.49
CA ALA A 90 -8.19 5.85 -5.23
C ALA A 90 -7.98 4.72 -6.25
N SER A 91 -6.88 4.79 -6.99
CA SER A 91 -6.57 3.78 -8.00
C SER A 91 -6.03 2.47 -7.41
N ARG A 92 -4.95 2.52 -6.63
CA ARG A 92 -4.22 1.31 -6.20
C ARG A 92 -4.90 0.58 -5.04
N LEU A 93 -5.59 1.31 -4.15
CA LEU A 93 -6.26 0.74 -2.98
C LEU A 93 -7.79 0.74 -3.10
N GLY A 94 -8.35 1.75 -3.78
CA GLY A 94 -9.79 1.87 -4.03
C GLY A 94 -10.29 0.96 -5.15
N GLY A 95 -9.40 0.42 -5.98
CA GLY A 95 -9.77 -0.47 -7.10
C GLY A 95 -10.16 0.26 -8.37
N HIS A 96 -9.98 1.59 -8.43
CA HIS A 96 -10.27 2.40 -9.61
C HIS A 96 -9.06 2.37 -10.57
N TRP A 97 -8.69 1.17 -11.02
CA TRP A 97 -7.59 0.95 -11.96
C TRP A 97 -7.97 -0.16 -12.95
N GLY A 98 -7.52 -0.01 -14.21
CA GLY A 98 -7.70 -1.02 -15.25
C GLY A 98 -6.44 -1.86 -15.49
N GLN A 99 -6.55 -2.87 -16.36
CA GLN A 99 -5.42 -3.73 -16.73
C GLN A 99 -4.30 -2.98 -17.49
N ASN A 100 -4.60 -1.79 -18.02
CA ASN A 100 -3.67 -0.92 -18.70
C ASN A 100 -3.41 0.37 -17.91
N LEU A 101 -2.25 0.98 -18.14
CA LEU A 101 -1.98 2.35 -17.67
C LEU A 101 -2.90 3.36 -18.37
N GLY A 102 -3.08 4.53 -17.76
CA GLY A 102 -3.95 5.59 -18.27
C GLY A 102 -5.43 5.43 -17.90
N THR A 103 -5.72 4.70 -16.83
CA THR A 103 -7.08 4.35 -16.38
C THR A 103 -7.48 5.07 -15.09
N LEU A 104 -6.89 6.23 -14.81
CA LEU A 104 -7.31 7.07 -13.70
C LEU A 104 -8.65 7.74 -14.00
N GLU A 105 -9.43 8.00 -12.95
CA GLU A 105 -10.71 8.69 -13.05
C GLU A 105 -10.56 10.11 -13.59
N GLY A 106 -11.62 10.61 -14.25
CA GLY A 106 -11.61 11.91 -14.90
C GLY A 106 -11.59 13.12 -13.95
N ASP A 107 -11.81 12.89 -12.66
CA ASP A 107 -11.77 13.90 -11.60
C ASP A 107 -10.38 14.07 -10.95
N VAL A 108 -9.39 13.28 -11.38
CA VAL A 108 -8.01 13.41 -10.91
C VAL A 108 -7.42 14.75 -11.38
N PRO A 109 -6.78 15.54 -10.49
CA PRO A 109 -6.07 16.77 -10.88
C PRO A 109 -4.75 16.42 -11.59
N PHE A 110 -4.84 16.02 -12.86
CA PHE A 110 -3.70 15.51 -13.63
C PHE A 110 -2.53 16.49 -13.71
N GLN A 111 -2.80 17.80 -13.84
CA GLN A 111 -1.74 18.80 -13.93
C GLN A 111 -0.92 18.84 -12.64
N ASP A 112 -1.56 18.89 -11.47
CA ASP A 112 -0.87 18.89 -10.18
C ASP A 112 -0.02 17.62 -9.98
N VAL A 113 -0.54 16.46 -10.42
CA VAL A 113 0.19 15.19 -10.37
C VAL A 113 1.41 15.20 -11.28
N ILE A 114 1.29 15.75 -12.49
CA ILE A 114 2.38 15.88 -13.46
C ILE A 114 3.44 16.84 -12.90
N ASP A 115 3.04 18.03 -12.43
CA ASP A 115 3.97 19.04 -11.93
C ASP A 115 4.72 18.56 -10.68
N ALA A 116 4.05 17.81 -9.80
CA ALA A 116 4.69 17.19 -8.64
C ALA A 116 5.72 16.10 -9.01
N SER A 117 5.55 15.46 -10.16
CA SER A 117 6.40 14.36 -10.64
C SER A 117 7.53 14.83 -11.56
N PHE A 118 7.29 15.92 -12.29
CA PHE A 118 8.20 16.52 -13.27
C PHE A 118 8.31 18.03 -13.01
N PRO A 119 8.96 18.44 -11.90
CA PRO A 119 9.14 19.85 -11.61
C PRO A 119 9.88 20.53 -12.77
N SER A 120 9.32 21.65 -13.25
CA SER A 120 9.98 22.47 -14.28
C SER A 120 11.27 23.03 -13.69
N HIS A 121 12.41 22.74 -14.33
CA HIS A 121 13.71 23.33 -14.02
C HIS A 121 13.80 24.77 -14.50
#